data_AF-A0A974BWE2-F1
#
_entry.id   AF-A0A974BWE2-F1
#
_cell.length_a   1.000
_cell.length_b   1.000
_cell.length_c   1.000
_cell.angle_alpha   90.00
_cell.angle_beta   90.00
_cell.angle_gamma   90.00
#
_symmetry.space_group_name_H-M   'P 1'
#
loop_
_entity.id
_entity.type
_entity.pdbx_description
1 polymer ?
#
loop_
_entity_poly.entity_id
_entity_poly.type
_entity_poly.pdbx_seq_one_letter_code
_entity_poly.pdbx_strand_id
1 'polypeptide(L)'
;MTSYRSSSASYYSGSSSKGGFGSHSLAGSNSYGGSSSYGAGGSSFGAGFSSGVGSGFSSSGGNFAMAEAASSSFGGNEKHAMQNLNDRLASYLEKVRALEATNSDLEGKIRNWYDKQSDAGIGAGSKDYSKYFEIIAELRNKIRAATIDNATVTLQIDNARLAADDFRLKFENELALRQSVEGDSNGLRRVLDELILARGDFELQIESLTEELAYLKKNHEEEMSHAKSQSAGKVSVEMDAAPGVDLTSILNNMRADYEILAEKNRRDAELWFNQKSGELKKEISVGVEQVQASKSEITELKRSLQSLEIELQSQLAMKQSVEGNLNELQGFYSSQLQQIQNTIGSLEEQLLQIRSDMEHQNTEYKLLLDIKTRLEMEIQTYRRLLEGELGQVTTVANASSVESKTESSSTSTTRTRMVKTIVEEVVDGKVVSSRVE
;
A
#
# COMPACT_ATOMS: atom_id res chain seq x y z
N MET A 1 5.07 84.29 31.25
CA MET A 1 6.35 85.00 31.13
C MET A 1 7.43 83.99 30.76
N THR A 2 8.20 84.28 29.70
CA THR A 2 9.56 83.79 29.37
C THR A 2 9.84 82.27 29.44
N SER A 3 9.85 81.49 28.36
CA SER A 3 10.77 81.41 27.19
C SER A 3 12.18 80.87 27.47
N TYR A 4 12.53 79.70 26.90
CA TYR A 4 13.80 79.28 26.24
C TYR A 4 13.59 77.81 25.79
N ARG A 5 13.41 77.42 24.52
CA ARG A 5 14.26 77.41 23.28
C ARG A 5 15.58 76.64 23.39
N SER A 6 15.64 75.44 22.78
CA SER A 6 16.53 75.02 21.67
C SER A 6 16.50 73.47 21.59
N SER A 7 15.88 72.81 20.60
CA SER A 7 16.24 72.61 19.16
C SER A 7 17.49 71.75 18.90
N SER A 8 17.24 70.51 18.43
CA SER A 8 17.82 69.87 17.22
C SER A 8 17.16 68.48 17.01
N ALA A 9 16.25 68.34 16.04
CA ALA A 9 16.47 67.85 14.66
C ALA A 9 16.73 66.32 14.60
N SER A 10 15.70 65.48 14.41
CA SER A 10 15.08 65.08 13.12
C SER A 10 15.94 64.13 12.27
N TYR A 11 15.52 62.86 12.18
CA TYR A 11 15.42 62.17 10.88
C TYR A 11 14.15 61.33 10.79
N TYR A 12 13.40 61.64 9.74
CA TYR A 12 12.23 60.98 9.20
C TYR A 12 12.67 59.78 8.34
N SER A 13 12.05 58.62 8.51
CA SER A 13 11.47 57.78 7.44
C SER A 13 10.76 56.63 8.16
N GLY A 14 9.47 56.37 8.00
CA GLY A 14 8.76 56.29 6.73
C GLY A 14 8.56 54.80 6.42
N SER A 15 7.62 54.14 7.09
CA SER A 15 7.10 52.84 6.65
C SER A 15 5.60 52.97 6.47
N SER A 16 5.26 53.36 5.24
CA SER A 16 3.93 53.31 4.66
C SER A 16 3.55 51.88 4.32
N SER A 17 2.34 51.52 4.73
CA SER A 17 1.52 50.41 4.26
C SER A 17 1.46 50.29 2.73
N LYS A 18 1.63 49.06 2.24
CA LYS A 18 0.96 48.42 1.08
C LYS A 18 1.00 46.92 1.40
N GLY A 19 -0.09 46.17 1.51
CA GLY A 19 -1.23 46.15 0.60
C GLY A 19 -0.87 45.22 -0.56
N GLY A 20 -1.20 43.93 -0.41
CA GLY A 20 -0.87 42.89 -1.40
C GLY A 20 -1.64 41.61 -1.11
N PHE A 21 -2.94 41.66 -1.37
CA PHE A 21 -3.83 40.51 -1.46
C PHE A 21 -3.41 39.56 -2.59
N GLY A 22 -3.62 38.26 -2.35
CA GLY A 22 -4.20 37.34 -3.32
C GLY A 22 -3.32 36.86 -4.47
N SER A 23 -2.96 35.58 -4.43
CA SER A 23 -3.19 34.60 -5.52
C SER A 23 -2.59 33.25 -5.11
N HIS A 24 -3.32 32.49 -4.30
CA HIS A 24 -3.15 31.03 -4.25
C HIS A 24 -4.08 30.47 -5.33
N SER A 25 -3.48 30.09 -6.45
CA SER A 25 -4.14 29.42 -7.55
C SER A 25 -4.53 28.00 -7.11
N LEU A 26 -5.77 27.84 -6.69
CA LEU A 26 -6.51 26.58 -6.79
C LEU A 26 -6.98 26.44 -8.24
N ALA A 27 -6.36 25.56 -9.02
CA ALA A 27 -6.95 24.92 -10.19
C ALA A 27 -6.03 23.80 -10.68
N GLY A 28 -6.54 22.57 -10.73
CA GLY A 28 -5.84 21.48 -11.40
C GLY A 28 -6.00 20.09 -10.82
N SER A 29 -7.14 19.76 -10.20
CA SER A 29 -7.58 18.37 -10.14
C SER A 29 -7.82 17.87 -11.57
N ASN A 30 -6.88 17.11 -12.11
CA ASN A 30 -7.16 16.23 -13.24
C ASN A 30 -7.14 14.79 -12.75
N SER A 31 -8.33 14.35 -12.38
CA SER A 31 -8.75 12.96 -12.46
C SER A 31 -8.48 12.43 -13.86
N TYR A 32 -7.73 11.34 -13.96
CA TYR A 32 -7.94 10.33 -14.99
C TYR A 32 -8.24 9.02 -14.29
N GLY A 33 -9.53 8.83 -14.05
CA GLY A 33 -10.12 7.51 -13.98
C GLY A 33 -10.09 6.90 -15.38
N GLY A 34 -9.80 5.61 -15.44
CA GLY A 34 -9.69 4.86 -16.68
C GLY A 34 -9.51 3.37 -16.39
N SER A 35 -10.38 2.82 -15.55
CA SER A 35 -10.60 1.38 -15.43
C SER A 35 -11.10 0.85 -16.77
N SER A 36 -10.20 0.22 -17.54
CA SER A 36 -10.59 -0.63 -18.67
C SER A 36 -10.44 -2.08 -18.24
N SER A 37 -11.61 -2.70 -18.05
CA SER A 37 -11.81 -4.13 -17.94
C SER A 37 -11.18 -4.86 -19.12
N TYR A 38 -10.22 -5.74 -18.86
CA TYR A 38 -9.93 -6.83 -19.80
C TYR A 38 -11.01 -7.90 -19.59
N GLY A 39 -12.04 -7.79 -20.44
CA GLY A 39 -13.09 -8.78 -20.55
C GLY A 39 -12.54 -10.12 -21.01
N ALA A 40 -12.98 -11.16 -20.32
CA ALA A 40 -12.82 -12.55 -20.70
C ALA A 40 -13.44 -12.78 -22.10
N GLY A 41 -12.60 -13.06 -23.08
CA GLY A 41 -13.01 -13.61 -24.37
C GLY A 41 -13.31 -15.10 -24.23
N GLY A 42 -14.50 -15.43 -23.74
CA GLY A 42 -15.07 -16.77 -23.86
C GLY A 42 -15.70 -16.94 -25.24
N SER A 43 -15.01 -17.61 -26.15
CA SER A 43 -15.59 -18.06 -27.42
C SER A 43 -16.44 -19.31 -27.17
N SER A 44 -17.73 -19.08 -26.94
CA SER A 44 -18.78 -20.09 -27.12
C SER A 44 -19.03 -20.26 -28.62
N PHE A 45 -18.69 -21.41 -29.19
CA PHE A 45 -19.21 -21.83 -30.49
C PHE A 45 -20.31 -22.86 -30.25
N GLY A 46 -21.53 -22.34 -30.17
CA GLY A 46 -22.77 -23.09 -30.23
C GLY A 46 -23.13 -23.49 -31.67
N ALA A 47 -23.93 -24.55 -31.74
CA ALA A 47 -24.40 -25.28 -32.89
C ALA A 47 -25.02 -24.44 -34.03
N GLY A 48 -24.93 -24.99 -35.24
CA GLY A 48 -25.69 -24.55 -36.40
C GLY A 48 -25.74 -25.64 -37.47
N PHE A 49 -26.65 -26.59 -37.31
CA PHE A 49 -27.16 -27.41 -38.41
C PHE A 49 -27.94 -26.49 -39.36
N SER A 50 -27.56 -26.44 -40.64
CA SER A 50 -28.47 -26.02 -41.69
C SER A 50 -28.27 -26.85 -42.96
N SER A 51 -29.35 -27.54 -43.31
CA SER A 51 -29.59 -28.17 -44.59
C SER A 51 -29.90 -27.07 -45.61
N GLY A 52 -29.36 -27.17 -46.82
CA GLY A 52 -29.54 -26.19 -47.88
C GLY A 52 -29.27 -26.79 -49.25
N VAL A 53 -30.34 -26.86 -50.03
CA VAL A 53 -30.52 -27.57 -51.30
C VAL A 53 -29.84 -26.88 -52.50
N GLY A 54 -29.50 -27.68 -53.53
CA GLY A 54 -29.84 -27.33 -54.92
C GLY A 54 -28.70 -26.98 -55.89
N SER A 55 -28.87 -27.47 -57.12
CA SER A 55 -28.15 -27.22 -58.39
C SER A 55 -27.06 -28.24 -58.72
N GLY A 56 -27.10 -29.08 -59.77
CA GLY A 56 -27.90 -29.09 -61.00
C GLY A 56 -26.97 -29.05 -62.22
N PHE A 57 -27.22 -29.94 -63.22
CA PHE A 57 -26.61 -30.02 -64.58
C PHE A 57 -25.19 -30.65 -64.68
N SER A 58 -24.80 -31.54 -65.61
CA SER A 58 -25.37 -32.18 -66.82
C SER A 58 -24.60 -33.51 -67.07
N SER A 59 -25.21 -34.68 -67.30
CA SER A 59 -25.65 -35.23 -68.60
C SER A 59 -24.77 -34.94 -69.83
N SER A 60 -23.96 -35.93 -70.23
CA SER A 60 -23.59 -36.30 -71.61
C SER A 60 -23.03 -37.73 -71.51
N GLY A 61 -23.71 -38.81 -71.91
CA GLY A 61 -24.11 -39.15 -73.27
C GLY A 61 -22.85 -39.47 -74.07
N GLY A 62 -22.52 -40.67 -74.52
CA GLY A 62 -23.22 -41.93 -74.75
C GLY A 62 -22.44 -42.61 -75.90
N ASN A 63 -22.22 -43.92 -75.88
CA ASN A 63 -21.87 -44.67 -77.10
C ASN A 63 -22.21 -46.15 -76.90
N PHE A 64 -23.49 -46.45 -77.15
CA PHE A 64 -23.98 -47.78 -77.47
C PHE A 64 -23.95 -47.90 -79.00
N ALA A 65 -23.15 -48.82 -79.54
CA ALA A 65 -23.21 -49.24 -80.93
C ALA A 65 -23.62 -50.71 -80.98
N MET A 66 -24.85 -50.90 -81.42
CA MET A 66 -25.48 -52.16 -81.78
C MET A 66 -24.95 -52.58 -83.15
N ALA A 67 -24.47 -53.81 -83.27
CA ALA A 67 -24.28 -54.49 -84.54
C ALA A 67 -24.76 -55.94 -84.38
N GLU A 68 -26.01 -56.14 -84.75
CA GLU A 68 -26.65 -57.43 -84.97
C GLU A 68 -26.24 -57.98 -86.34
N ALA A 69 -25.72 -59.21 -86.39
CA ALA A 69 -25.94 -60.12 -87.51
C ALA A 69 -25.49 -61.56 -87.18
N ALA A 70 -26.50 -62.44 -87.18
CA ALA A 70 -26.46 -63.81 -87.70
C ALA A 70 -25.58 -64.87 -87.01
N SER A 71 -26.27 -65.69 -86.22
CA SER A 71 -26.29 -67.16 -86.30
C SER A 71 -25.09 -67.85 -86.96
N SER A 72 -24.32 -68.63 -86.20
CA SER A 72 -23.92 -70.02 -86.51
C SER A 72 -22.95 -70.59 -85.47
N SER A 73 -23.25 -71.79 -84.98
CA SER A 73 -22.30 -72.82 -84.54
C SER A 73 -21.66 -72.74 -83.14
N PHE A 74 -22.41 -73.31 -82.18
CA PHE A 74 -21.98 -74.20 -81.09
C PHE A 74 -20.49 -74.66 -81.12
N GLY A 75 -19.69 -74.30 -80.09
CA GLY A 75 -18.46 -75.05 -79.72
C GLY A 75 -17.12 -74.32 -79.39
N GLY A 76 -17.03 -73.01 -79.08
CA GLY A 76 -15.73 -72.31 -78.95
C GLY A 76 -15.49 -71.29 -77.81
N ASN A 77 -16.44 -71.03 -76.91
CA ASN A 77 -16.41 -69.85 -76.01
C ASN A 77 -15.52 -69.95 -74.75
N GLU A 78 -15.18 -71.14 -74.26
CA GLU A 78 -14.46 -71.28 -72.98
C GLU A 78 -12.96 -70.93 -73.10
N LYS A 79 -12.36 -71.24 -74.26
CA LYS A 79 -10.94 -70.98 -74.53
C LYS A 79 -10.62 -69.50 -74.69
N HIS A 80 -11.50 -68.72 -75.31
CA HIS A 80 -11.35 -67.26 -75.44
C HIS A 80 -11.58 -66.54 -74.10
N ALA A 81 -12.50 -67.02 -73.26
CA ALA A 81 -12.66 -66.50 -71.91
C ALA A 81 -11.41 -66.75 -71.05
N MET A 82 -10.80 -67.94 -71.15
CA MET A 82 -9.54 -68.26 -70.47
C MET A 82 -8.35 -67.45 -70.99
N GLN A 83 -8.27 -67.17 -72.30
CA GLN A 83 -7.25 -66.28 -72.85
C GLN A 83 -7.37 -64.84 -72.33
N ASN A 84 -8.58 -64.26 -72.34
CA ASN A 84 -8.80 -62.92 -71.80
C ASN A 84 -8.45 -62.79 -70.30
N LEU A 85 -8.70 -63.85 -69.52
CA LEU A 85 -8.32 -63.87 -68.11
C LEU A 85 -6.81 -63.95 -67.94
N ASN A 86 -6.14 -64.74 -68.77
CA ASN A 86 -4.69 -64.90 -68.75
C ASN A 86 -3.98 -63.62 -69.22
N ASP A 87 -4.49 -62.94 -70.25
CA ASP A 87 -3.99 -61.64 -70.71
C ASP A 87 -4.17 -60.57 -69.63
N ARG A 88 -5.29 -60.60 -68.92
CA ARG A 88 -5.52 -59.72 -67.78
C ARG A 88 -4.58 -60.03 -66.61
N LEU A 89 -4.30 -61.31 -66.33
CA LEU A 89 -3.35 -61.72 -65.30
C LEU A 89 -1.91 -61.33 -65.67
N ALA A 90 -1.53 -61.47 -66.95
CA ALA A 90 -0.27 -60.97 -67.47
C ALA A 90 -0.15 -59.44 -67.30
N SER A 91 -1.21 -58.69 -67.60
CA SER A 91 -1.24 -57.23 -67.37
C SER A 91 -1.12 -56.86 -65.88
N TYR A 92 -1.69 -57.66 -64.98
CA TYR A 92 -1.54 -57.46 -63.53
C TYR A 92 -0.11 -57.79 -63.07
N LEU A 93 0.49 -58.88 -63.55
CA LEU A 93 1.87 -59.23 -63.24
C LEU A 93 2.86 -58.19 -63.74
N GLU A 94 2.63 -57.64 -64.94
CA GLU A 94 3.44 -56.55 -65.48
C GLU A 94 3.30 -55.26 -64.66
N LYS A 95 2.08 -54.95 -64.19
CA LYS A 95 1.84 -53.81 -63.29
C LYS A 95 2.48 -54.00 -61.92
N VAL A 96 2.47 -55.21 -61.37
CA VAL A 96 3.15 -55.54 -60.09
C VAL A 96 4.66 -55.36 -60.24
N ARG A 97 5.27 -55.88 -61.33
CA ARG A 97 6.69 -55.68 -61.61
C ARG A 97 7.06 -54.20 -61.77
N ALA A 98 6.23 -53.42 -62.45
CA ALA A 98 6.44 -51.98 -62.59
C ALA A 98 6.37 -51.27 -61.22
N LEU A 99 5.41 -51.64 -60.37
CA LEU A 99 5.30 -51.09 -59.01
C LEU A 99 6.48 -51.48 -58.13
N GLU A 100 6.93 -52.74 -58.17
CA GLU A 100 8.12 -53.20 -57.45
C GLU A 100 9.38 -52.43 -57.88
N ALA A 101 9.55 -52.20 -59.18
CA ALA A 101 10.66 -51.39 -59.70
C ALA A 101 10.61 -49.93 -59.20
N THR A 102 9.42 -49.31 -59.22
CA THR A 102 9.27 -47.94 -58.69
C THR A 102 9.48 -47.87 -57.18
N ASN A 103 9.08 -48.91 -56.44
CA ASN A 103 9.25 -48.95 -54.99
C ASN A 103 10.74 -49.09 -54.63
N SER A 104 11.47 -49.94 -55.35
CA SER A 104 12.93 -50.08 -55.18
C SER A 104 13.68 -48.78 -55.48
N ASP A 105 13.25 -48.00 -56.49
CA ASP A 105 13.84 -46.69 -56.80
C ASP A 105 13.55 -45.66 -55.70
N LEU A 106 12.33 -45.63 -55.17
CA LEU A 106 11.95 -44.75 -54.06
C LEU A 106 12.72 -45.09 -52.77
N GLU A 107 12.87 -46.37 -52.43
CA GLU A 107 13.70 -46.82 -51.30
C GLU A 107 15.17 -46.39 -51.46
N GLY A 108 15.71 -46.47 -52.69
CA GLY A 108 17.04 -45.98 -53.02
C GLY A 108 17.19 -44.47 -52.80
N LYS A 109 16.19 -43.68 -53.21
CA LYS A 109 16.17 -42.22 -53.00
C LYS A 109 16.08 -41.84 -51.53
N ILE A 110 15.28 -42.56 -50.74
CA ILE A 110 15.15 -42.34 -49.29
C ILE A 110 16.49 -42.63 -48.60
N ARG A 111 17.15 -43.75 -48.93
CA ARG A 111 18.47 -44.09 -48.36
C ARG A 111 19.52 -43.03 -48.69
N ASN A 112 19.61 -42.63 -49.96
CA ASN A 112 20.52 -41.56 -50.38
C ASN A 112 20.22 -40.20 -49.71
N TRP A 113 18.96 -39.91 -49.39
CA TRP A 113 18.59 -38.69 -48.67
C TRP A 113 19.07 -38.75 -47.21
N TYR A 114 18.86 -39.87 -46.52
CA TYR A 114 19.39 -40.06 -45.16
C TYR A 114 20.91 -40.04 -45.11
N ASP A 115 21.59 -40.67 -46.06
CA ASP A 115 23.06 -40.67 -46.12
C ASP A 115 23.58 -39.24 -46.36
N LYS A 116 22.99 -38.49 -47.30
CA LYS A 116 23.33 -37.08 -47.51
C LYS A 116 23.02 -36.20 -46.30
N GLN A 117 21.98 -36.50 -45.53
CA GLN A 117 21.64 -35.75 -44.33
C GLN A 117 22.56 -36.07 -43.15
N SER A 118 23.08 -37.30 -43.11
CA SER A 118 24.10 -37.74 -42.17
C SER A 118 25.46 -37.10 -42.48
N ASP A 119 25.84 -37.01 -43.76
CA ASP A 119 27.12 -36.47 -44.23
C ASP A 119 27.10 -34.93 -44.31
N ALA A 120 25.94 -34.31 -44.54
CA ALA A 120 25.75 -32.85 -44.49
C ALA A 120 25.72 -32.27 -43.06
N GLY A 121 26.15 -33.02 -42.04
CA GLY A 121 26.38 -32.49 -40.69
C GLY A 121 25.13 -31.92 -40.00
N ILE A 122 23.94 -32.35 -40.40
CA ILE A 122 22.68 -31.89 -39.76
C ILE A 122 22.36 -32.76 -38.53
N GLY A 123 22.96 -33.95 -38.41
CA GLY A 123 22.66 -34.92 -37.34
C GLY A 123 23.75 -35.17 -36.29
N ALA A 124 25.02 -34.79 -36.52
CA ALA A 124 26.14 -35.22 -35.67
C ALA A 124 27.18 -34.13 -35.33
N GLY A 125 26.84 -32.85 -35.56
CA GLY A 125 27.60 -31.71 -35.07
C GLY A 125 26.62 -30.72 -34.47
N SER A 126 26.30 -30.88 -33.18
CA SER A 126 25.64 -29.84 -32.42
C SER A 126 26.35 -28.53 -32.75
N LYS A 127 25.67 -27.56 -33.36
CA LYS A 127 26.20 -26.18 -33.44
C LYS A 127 26.68 -25.83 -32.04
N ASP A 128 27.95 -25.51 -31.85
CA ASP A 128 28.55 -25.37 -30.52
C ASP A 128 27.95 -24.15 -29.79
N TYR A 129 26.80 -24.34 -29.14
CA TYR A 129 26.10 -23.29 -28.39
C TYR A 129 26.74 -22.99 -27.03
N SER A 130 27.80 -23.73 -26.66
CA SER A 130 28.54 -23.58 -25.39
C SER A 130 28.97 -22.12 -25.12
N LYS A 131 29.43 -21.40 -26.15
CA LYS A 131 29.84 -19.99 -26.03
C LYS A 131 28.69 -19.07 -25.62
N TYR A 132 27.46 -19.34 -26.08
CA TYR A 132 26.29 -18.56 -25.68
C TYR A 132 25.88 -18.85 -24.24
N PHE A 133 26.05 -20.08 -23.75
CA PHE A 133 25.77 -20.41 -22.35
C PHE A 133 26.71 -19.69 -21.38
N GLU A 134 27.99 -19.54 -21.71
CA GLU A 134 28.95 -18.76 -20.91
C GLU A 134 28.56 -17.28 -20.85
N ILE A 135 28.22 -16.67 -21.99
CA ILE A 135 27.77 -15.26 -22.06
C ILE A 135 26.46 -15.07 -21.27
N ILE A 136 25.50 -16.01 -21.41
CA ILE A 136 24.23 -15.96 -20.66
C ILE A 136 24.48 -16.10 -19.16
N ALA A 137 25.40 -16.96 -18.74
CA ALA A 137 25.77 -17.11 -17.33
C ALA A 137 26.42 -15.82 -16.78
N GLU A 138 27.32 -15.19 -17.54
CA GLU A 138 27.93 -13.91 -17.17
C GLU A 138 26.90 -12.80 -17.05
N LEU A 139 25.98 -12.68 -18.02
CA LEU A 139 24.89 -11.69 -17.98
C LEU A 139 23.96 -11.91 -16.79
N ARG A 140 23.60 -13.17 -16.49
CA ARG A 140 22.80 -13.50 -15.30
C ARG A 140 23.52 -13.11 -14.01
N ASN A 141 24.83 -13.33 -13.93
CA ASN A 141 25.61 -12.93 -12.78
C ASN A 141 25.69 -11.40 -12.64
N LYS A 142 25.86 -10.66 -13.74
CA LYS A 142 25.80 -9.19 -13.75
C LYS A 142 24.44 -8.66 -13.28
N ILE A 143 23.33 -9.27 -13.73
CA ILE A 143 21.98 -8.90 -13.28
C ILE A 143 21.82 -9.15 -11.77
N ARG A 144 22.27 -10.30 -11.27
CA ARG A 144 22.21 -10.61 -9.84
C ARG A 144 23.05 -9.64 -9.01
N ALA A 145 24.28 -9.35 -9.43
CA ALA A 145 25.14 -8.38 -8.77
C ALA A 145 24.48 -6.99 -8.73
N ALA A 146 23.97 -6.50 -9.87
CA ALA A 146 23.25 -5.24 -9.94
C ALA A 146 21.98 -5.22 -9.07
N THR A 147 21.29 -6.35 -8.92
CA THR A 147 20.11 -6.47 -8.04
C THR A 147 20.50 -6.36 -6.57
N ILE A 148 21.60 -7.00 -6.16
CA ILE A 148 22.14 -6.92 -4.80
C ILE A 148 22.63 -5.49 -4.50
N ASP A 149 23.33 -4.86 -5.44
CA ASP A 149 23.79 -3.48 -5.31
C ASP A 149 22.61 -2.52 -5.19
N ASN A 150 21.55 -2.70 -5.99
CA ASN A 150 20.34 -1.90 -5.92
C ASN A 150 19.61 -2.07 -4.58
N ALA A 151 19.49 -3.30 -4.08
CA ALA A 151 18.93 -3.56 -2.76
C ALA A 151 19.77 -2.90 -1.65
N THR A 152 21.10 -2.95 -1.75
CA THR A 152 22.02 -2.32 -0.79
C THR A 152 21.85 -0.80 -0.78
N VAL A 153 21.79 -0.16 -1.95
CA VAL A 153 21.54 1.28 -2.08
C VAL A 153 20.17 1.65 -1.52
N THR A 154 19.14 0.85 -1.77
CA THR A 154 17.79 1.07 -1.23
C THR A 154 17.80 1.05 0.29
N LEU A 155 18.47 0.07 0.91
CA LEU A 155 18.63 0.01 2.36
C LEU A 155 19.41 1.20 2.93
N GLN A 156 20.44 1.67 2.22
CA GLN A 156 21.17 2.88 2.63
C GLN A 156 20.30 4.14 2.55
N ILE A 157 19.45 4.26 1.53
CA ILE A 157 18.48 5.35 1.41
C ILE A 157 17.48 5.31 2.56
N ASP A 158 16.94 4.14 2.88
CA ASP A 158 15.98 4.00 3.98
C ASP A 158 16.63 4.29 5.34
N ASN A 159 17.87 3.84 5.55
CA ASN A 159 18.64 4.19 6.74
C ASN A 159 18.87 5.70 6.85
N ALA A 160 19.29 6.35 5.75
CA ALA A 160 19.50 7.80 5.72
C ALA A 160 18.21 8.59 5.96
N ARG A 161 17.07 8.10 5.45
CA ARG A 161 15.74 8.69 5.70
C ARG A 161 15.35 8.57 7.16
N LEU A 162 15.49 7.39 7.76
CA LEU A 162 15.20 7.18 9.18
C LEU A 162 16.10 8.04 10.08
N ALA A 163 17.38 8.19 9.74
CA ALA A 163 18.29 9.07 10.45
C ALA A 163 17.90 10.55 10.30
N ALA A 164 17.48 10.98 9.10
CA ALA A 164 16.99 12.34 8.87
C ALA A 164 15.71 12.63 9.67
N ASP A 165 14.77 11.69 9.73
CA ASP A 165 13.55 11.81 10.51
C ASP A 165 13.84 11.86 12.02
N ASP A 166 14.78 11.06 12.52
CA ASP A 166 15.22 11.11 13.92
C ASP A 166 15.84 12.48 14.26
N PHE A 167 16.70 13.03 13.39
CA PHE A 167 17.24 14.38 13.57
C PHE A 167 16.16 15.46 13.48
N ARG A 168 15.16 15.31 12.59
CA ARG A 168 14.03 16.24 12.49
C ARG A 168 13.24 16.27 13.78
N LEU A 169 12.87 15.10 14.32
CA LEU A 169 12.14 15.00 15.59
C LEU A 169 12.95 15.57 16.77
N LYS A 170 14.26 15.29 16.83
CA LYS A 170 15.15 15.87 17.84
C LYS A 170 15.21 17.39 17.73
N PHE A 171 15.30 17.93 16.51
CA PHE A 171 15.29 19.37 16.28
C PHE A 171 13.96 20.02 16.70
N GLU A 172 12.82 19.40 16.35
CA GLU A 172 11.50 19.89 16.75
C GLU A 172 11.32 19.91 18.27
N ASN A 173 11.79 18.86 18.96
CA ASN A 173 11.76 18.80 20.42
C ASN A 173 12.68 19.86 21.06
N GLU A 174 13.91 20.00 20.57
CA GLU A 174 14.84 21.03 21.05
C GLU A 174 14.30 22.44 20.80
N LEU A 175 13.68 22.68 19.64
CA LEU A 175 13.03 23.95 19.33
C LEU A 175 11.88 24.25 20.30
N ALA A 176 11.04 23.27 20.61
CA ALA A 176 9.95 23.42 21.56
C ALA A 176 10.48 23.73 22.98
N LEU A 177 11.52 23.02 23.44
CA LEU A 177 12.19 23.29 24.71
C LEU A 177 12.78 24.70 24.74
N ARG A 178 13.48 25.10 23.67
CA ARG A 178 14.03 26.45 23.54
C ARG A 178 12.94 27.51 23.63
N GLN A 179 11.83 27.34 22.92
CA GLN A 179 10.70 28.28 22.96
C GLN A 179 10.09 28.37 24.36
N SER A 180 9.98 27.25 25.09
CA SER A 180 9.53 27.24 26.49
C SER A 180 10.47 28.06 27.38
N VAL A 181 11.78 27.80 27.28
CA VAL A 181 12.80 28.52 28.08
C VAL A 181 12.84 30.01 27.70
N GLU A 182 12.67 30.35 26.43
CA GLU A 182 12.57 31.74 25.97
C GLU A 182 11.31 32.42 26.52
N GLY A 183 10.18 31.70 26.58
CA GLY A 183 8.96 32.13 27.26
C GLY A 183 9.19 32.42 28.74
N ASP A 184 9.81 31.49 29.47
CA ASP A 184 10.12 31.65 30.90
C ASP A 184 11.08 32.81 31.15
N SER A 185 12.12 32.97 30.32
CA SER A 185 13.07 34.08 30.40
C SER A 185 12.40 35.44 30.19
N ASN A 186 11.48 35.52 29.21
CA ASN A 186 10.68 36.72 28.98
C ASN A 186 9.69 36.99 30.14
N GLY A 187 9.12 35.94 30.73
CA GLY A 187 8.30 36.04 31.94
C GLY A 187 9.09 36.58 33.14
N LEU A 188 10.29 36.04 33.39
CA LEU A 188 11.17 36.51 34.46
C LEU A 188 11.62 37.96 34.25
N ARG A 189 11.86 38.39 33.01
CA ARG A 189 12.13 39.80 32.69
C ARG A 189 10.96 40.71 33.05
N ARG A 190 9.72 40.30 32.73
CA ARG A 190 8.52 41.06 33.14
C ARG A 190 8.40 41.17 34.66
N VAL A 191 8.59 40.06 35.37
CA VAL A 191 8.54 40.06 36.85
C VAL A 191 9.64 40.97 37.42
N LEU A 192 10.83 40.98 36.82
CA LEU A 192 11.90 41.89 37.22
C LEU A 192 11.50 43.36 37.02
N ASP A 193 10.92 43.70 35.86
CA ASP A 193 10.44 45.05 35.56
C ASP A 193 9.34 45.48 36.55
N GLU A 194 8.39 44.59 36.88
CA GLU A 194 7.36 44.82 37.90
C GLU A 194 7.97 45.06 39.29
N LEU A 195 8.96 44.27 39.69
CA LEU A 195 9.68 44.45 40.96
C LEU A 195 10.47 45.76 41.00
N ILE A 196 11.05 46.18 39.88
CA ILE A 196 11.75 47.47 39.76
C ILE A 196 10.77 48.63 39.95
N LEU A 197 9.59 48.56 39.32
CA LEU A 197 8.53 49.56 39.51
C LEU A 197 8.05 49.61 40.96
N ALA A 198 7.72 48.46 41.54
CA ALA A 198 7.29 48.38 42.94
C ALA A 198 8.36 48.89 43.92
N ARG A 199 9.65 48.61 43.65
CA ARG A 199 10.76 49.18 44.42
C ARG A 199 10.77 50.70 44.32
N GLY A 200 10.61 51.27 43.12
CA GLY A 200 10.53 52.72 42.92
C GLY A 200 9.37 53.35 43.68
N ASP A 201 8.19 52.73 43.67
CA ASP A 201 7.03 53.19 44.43
C ASP A 201 7.30 53.19 45.95
N PHE A 202 7.97 52.16 46.48
CA PHE A 202 8.37 52.13 47.88
C PHE A 202 9.46 53.15 48.22
N GLU A 203 10.42 53.39 47.32
CA GLU A 203 11.43 54.44 47.49
C GLU A 203 10.79 55.83 47.58
N LEU A 204 9.80 56.11 46.73
CA LEU A 204 9.01 57.35 46.78
C LEU A 204 8.21 57.49 48.09
N GLN A 205 7.58 56.41 48.56
CA GLN A 205 6.87 56.42 49.85
C GLN A 205 7.81 56.65 51.03
N ILE A 206 9.02 56.06 51.00
CA ILE A 206 10.04 56.31 52.02
C ILE A 206 10.46 57.77 51.98
N GLU A 207 10.75 58.33 50.80
CA GLU A 207 11.14 59.72 50.65
C GLU A 207 10.04 60.67 51.16
N SER A 208 8.78 60.47 50.76
CA SER A 208 7.66 61.30 51.23
C SER A 208 7.49 61.23 52.76
N LEU A 209 7.57 60.04 53.35
CA LEU A 209 7.49 59.88 54.81
C LEU A 209 8.68 60.54 55.52
N THR A 210 9.88 60.50 54.93
CA THR A 210 11.04 61.19 55.51
C THR A 210 10.90 62.72 55.43
N GLU A 211 10.34 63.25 54.33
CA GLU A 211 10.01 64.67 54.20
C GLU A 211 8.95 65.10 55.21
N GLU A 212 7.88 64.32 55.38
CA GLU A 212 6.85 64.57 56.41
C GLU A 212 7.45 64.57 57.83
N LEU A 213 8.32 63.61 58.14
CA LEU A 213 8.99 63.54 59.43
C LEU A 213 9.91 64.75 59.65
N ALA A 214 10.65 65.17 58.62
CA ALA A 214 11.49 66.36 58.68
C ALA A 214 10.65 67.64 58.87
N TYR A 215 9.52 67.74 58.16
CA TYR A 215 8.57 68.85 58.29
C TYR A 215 7.98 68.92 59.71
N LEU A 216 7.50 67.80 60.25
CA LEU A 216 6.98 67.72 61.61
C LEU A 216 8.02 68.08 62.67
N LYS A 217 9.26 67.61 62.51
CA LYS A 217 10.37 67.98 63.41
C LYS A 217 10.67 69.47 63.37
N LYS A 218 10.73 70.06 62.18
CA LYS A 218 10.95 71.50 62.01
C LYS A 218 9.80 72.31 62.62
N ASN A 219 8.55 71.92 62.37
CA ASN A 219 7.39 72.58 62.96
C ASN A 219 7.41 72.49 64.49
N HIS A 220 7.75 71.33 65.05
CA HIS A 220 7.89 71.18 66.50
C HIS A 220 9.02 72.05 67.08
N GLU A 221 10.17 72.15 66.41
CA GLU A 221 11.28 73.04 66.79
C GLU A 221 10.84 74.51 66.77
N GLU A 222 10.13 74.93 65.72
CA GLU A 222 9.57 76.28 65.59
C GLU A 222 8.53 76.55 66.67
N GLU A 223 7.58 75.64 66.93
CA GLU A 223 6.59 75.75 68.00
C GLU A 223 7.25 75.80 69.39
N MET A 224 8.28 75.00 69.65
CA MET A 224 9.03 75.04 70.90
C MET A 224 9.82 76.35 71.04
N SER A 225 10.39 76.86 69.95
CA SER A 225 11.03 78.20 69.90
C SER A 225 10.00 79.32 70.12
N HIS A 226 8.81 79.21 69.55
CA HIS A 226 7.68 80.13 69.74
C HIS A 226 7.13 80.07 71.16
N ALA A 227 6.94 78.88 71.75
CA ALA A 227 6.54 78.72 73.14
C ALA A 227 7.60 79.24 74.11
N LYS A 228 8.89 79.05 73.80
CA LYS A 228 10.01 79.57 74.59
C LYS A 228 10.13 81.10 74.48
N SER A 229 9.86 81.67 73.31
CA SER A 229 9.82 83.13 73.12
C SER A 229 8.56 83.77 73.69
N GLN A 230 7.40 83.10 73.64
CA GLN A 230 6.17 83.52 74.33
C GLN A 230 6.31 83.43 75.86
N SER A 231 7.07 82.46 76.38
CA SER A 231 7.42 82.40 77.80
C SER A 231 8.35 83.55 78.26
N ALA A 232 8.93 84.33 77.34
CA ALA A 232 9.83 85.45 77.63
C ALA A 232 9.28 86.82 77.17
N GLY A 233 8.02 86.89 76.75
CA GLY A 233 7.39 88.10 76.24
C GLY A 233 6.26 88.59 77.13
N LYS A 234 6.56 89.50 78.06
CA LYS A 234 5.55 90.45 78.56
C LYS A 234 5.23 91.39 77.40
N VAL A 235 4.25 91.01 76.58
CA VAL A 235 3.81 91.81 75.43
C VAL A 235 3.06 93.04 75.95
N SER A 236 3.77 94.17 75.97
CA SER A 236 3.19 95.50 75.99
C SER A 236 2.50 95.74 74.66
N VAL A 237 1.17 95.80 74.69
CA VAL A 237 0.34 96.18 73.54
C VAL A 237 0.26 97.72 73.57
N GLU A 238 1.13 98.38 72.80
CA GLU A 238 0.92 99.79 72.47
C GLU A 238 0.01 99.88 71.25
N MET A 239 -1.11 100.53 71.52
CA MET A 239 -2.23 100.81 70.64
C MET A 239 -1.84 101.98 69.74
N ASP A 240 -1.47 101.72 68.49
CA ASP A 240 -1.43 102.74 67.44
C ASP A 240 -2.70 102.65 66.59
N ALA A 241 -3.61 103.58 66.86
CA ALA A 241 -4.87 103.72 66.14
C ALA A 241 -4.60 104.36 64.78
N ALA A 242 -4.25 103.53 63.80
CA ALA A 242 -4.29 103.91 62.39
C ALA A 242 -5.70 104.38 62.00
N PRO A 243 -5.82 105.35 61.07
CA PRO A 243 -7.01 106.17 60.87
C PRO A 243 -8.20 105.31 60.45
N GLY A 244 -9.38 105.68 60.97
CA GLY A 244 -10.67 104.97 60.80
C GLY A 244 -10.76 104.15 59.53
N VAL A 245 -10.49 102.85 59.66
CA VAL A 245 -10.59 101.93 58.55
C VAL A 245 -12.07 101.82 58.22
N ASP A 246 -12.41 102.15 56.98
CA ASP A 246 -13.78 102.08 56.48
C ASP A 246 -14.29 100.64 56.63
N LEU A 247 -15.05 100.41 57.71
CA LEU A 247 -15.58 99.12 58.09
C LEU A 247 -16.47 98.56 56.98
N THR A 248 -17.08 99.45 56.18
CA THR A 248 -17.88 99.10 55.00
C THR A 248 -17.01 98.53 53.89
N SER A 249 -15.84 99.13 53.64
CA SER A 249 -14.84 98.63 52.70
C SER A 249 -14.26 97.29 53.14
N ILE A 250 -13.94 97.10 54.42
CA ILE A 250 -13.47 95.80 54.94
C ILE A 250 -14.57 94.74 54.85
N LEU A 251 -15.82 95.04 55.22
CA LEU A 251 -16.93 94.08 55.13
C LEU A 251 -17.21 93.68 53.68
N ASN A 252 -17.09 94.64 52.75
CA ASN A 252 -17.23 94.39 51.32
C ASN A 252 -16.05 93.58 50.76
N ASN A 253 -14.82 93.84 51.20
CA ASN A 253 -13.65 93.02 50.83
C ASN A 253 -13.77 91.61 51.39
N MET A 254 -14.19 91.43 52.66
CA MET A 254 -14.46 90.10 53.21
C MET A 254 -15.56 89.37 52.45
N ARG A 255 -16.65 90.06 52.07
CA ARG A 255 -17.67 89.47 51.19
C ARG A 255 -17.11 89.08 49.84
N ALA A 256 -16.30 89.93 49.21
CA ALA A 256 -15.65 89.64 47.94
C ALA A 256 -14.70 88.42 48.06
N ASP A 257 -13.92 88.33 49.14
CA ASP A 257 -13.04 87.20 49.42
C ASP A 257 -13.82 85.91 49.64
N TYR A 258 -14.94 85.95 50.37
CA TYR A 258 -15.85 84.80 50.53
C TYR A 258 -16.54 84.40 49.23
N GLU A 259 -16.94 85.37 48.39
CA GLU A 259 -17.52 85.12 47.08
C GLU A 259 -16.49 84.42 46.18
N ILE A 260 -15.25 84.91 46.15
CA ILE A 260 -14.14 84.28 45.42
C ILE A 260 -13.85 82.88 45.95
N LEU A 261 -13.82 82.69 47.27
CA LEU A 261 -13.58 81.38 47.89
C LEU A 261 -14.71 80.39 47.60
N ALA A 262 -15.96 80.82 47.67
CA ALA A 262 -17.13 80.01 47.34
C ALA A 262 -17.13 79.64 45.86
N GLU A 263 -16.79 80.58 44.97
CA GLU A 263 -16.72 80.33 43.55
C GLU A 263 -15.52 79.45 43.17
N LYS A 264 -14.39 79.58 43.86
CA LYS A 264 -13.25 78.67 43.74
C LYS A 264 -13.62 77.27 44.20
N ASN A 265 -14.26 77.12 45.36
CA ASN A 265 -14.73 75.83 45.87
C ASN A 265 -15.71 75.17 44.88
N ARG A 266 -16.67 75.93 44.34
CA ARG A 266 -17.59 75.45 43.30
C ARG A 266 -16.84 74.96 42.06
N ARG A 267 -15.89 75.74 41.54
CA ARG A 267 -15.08 75.33 40.39
C ARG A 267 -14.25 74.08 40.68
N ASP A 268 -13.60 74.01 41.85
CA ASP A 268 -12.78 72.88 42.25
C ASP A 268 -13.63 71.60 42.41
N ALA A 269 -14.85 71.72 42.94
CA ALA A 269 -15.81 70.61 43.03
C ALA A 269 -16.31 70.16 41.65
N GLU A 270 -16.62 71.09 40.75
CA GLU A 270 -17.00 70.79 39.36
C GLU A 270 -15.86 70.10 38.60
N LEU A 271 -14.62 70.59 38.74
CA LEU A 271 -13.42 69.99 38.14
C LEU A 271 -13.17 68.59 38.68
N TRP A 272 -13.26 68.40 40.00
CA TRP A 272 -13.11 67.09 40.63
C TRP A 272 -14.19 66.09 40.16
N PHE A 273 -15.45 66.52 40.10
CA PHE A 273 -16.54 65.70 39.60
C PHE A 273 -16.36 65.33 38.13
N ASN A 274 -15.96 66.29 37.29
CA ASN A 274 -15.70 66.06 35.87
C ASN A 274 -14.52 65.12 35.65
N GLN A 275 -13.44 65.27 36.43
CA GLN A 275 -12.30 64.37 36.39
C GLN A 275 -12.70 62.95 36.78
N LYS A 276 -13.38 62.77 37.93
CA LYS A 276 -13.83 61.44 38.38
C LYS A 276 -14.84 60.80 37.43
N SER A 277 -15.77 61.60 36.89
CA SER A 277 -16.71 61.12 35.88
C SER A 277 -16.02 60.75 34.56
N GLY A 278 -14.97 61.47 34.17
CA GLY A 278 -14.14 61.16 33.00
C GLY A 278 -13.34 59.87 33.17
N GLU A 279 -12.71 59.69 34.34
CA GLU A 279 -12.01 58.46 34.73
C GLU A 279 -12.97 57.26 34.71
N LEU A 280 -14.13 57.37 35.35
CA LEU A 280 -15.15 56.32 35.37
C LEU A 280 -15.67 55.99 33.96
N LYS A 281 -15.93 56.99 33.12
CA LYS A 281 -16.34 56.75 31.72
C LYS A 281 -15.26 56.04 30.92
N LYS A 282 -13.98 56.38 31.14
CA LYS A 282 -12.86 55.70 30.49
C LYS A 282 -12.76 54.25 30.93
N GLU A 283 -12.88 53.99 32.24
CA GLU A 283 -12.87 52.64 32.78
C GLU A 283 -14.05 51.80 32.26
N ILE A 284 -15.26 52.39 32.19
CA ILE A 284 -16.43 51.73 31.58
C ILE A 284 -16.18 51.43 30.10
N SER A 285 -15.60 52.36 29.33
CA SER A 285 -15.28 52.13 27.91
C SER A 285 -14.30 50.98 27.73
N VAL A 286 -13.22 50.94 28.53
CA VAL A 286 -12.23 49.85 28.51
C VAL A 286 -12.88 48.53 28.93
N GLY A 287 -13.73 48.54 29.96
CA GLY A 287 -14.47 47.35 30.39
C GLY A 287 -15.41 46.82 29.31
N VAL A 288 -16.12 47.69 28.60
CA VAL A 288 -16.99 47.31 27.47
C VAL A 288 -16.18 46.74 26.31
N GLU A 289 -15.05 47.36 25.96
CA GLU A 289 -14.14 46.86 24.92
C GLU A 289 -13.59 45.48 25.28
N GLN A 290 -13.15 45.28 26.52
CA GLN A 290 -12.64 44.00 27.00
C GLN A 290 -13.72 42.92 26.96
N VAL A 291 -14.94 43.21 27.43
CA VAL A 291 -16.08 42.28 27.36
C VAL A 291 -16.41 41.94 25.91
N GLN A 292 -16.35 42.91 25.00
CA GLN A 292 -16.63 42.67 23.59
C GLN A 292 -15.53 41.83 22.93
N ALA A 293 -14.26 42.06 23.26
CA ALA A 293 -13.13 41.26 22.78
C ALA A 293 -13.24 39.80 23.27
N SER A 294 -13.48 39.58 24.56
CA SER A 294 -13.72 38.24 25.10
C SER A 294 -14.94 37.56 24.47
N LYS A 295 -16.01 38.32 24.19
CA LYS A 295 -17.18 37.78 23.48
C LYS A 295 -16.82 37.35 22.06
N SER A 296 -16.03 38.14 21.31
CA SER A 296 -15.58 37.74 19.97
C SER A 296 -14.69 36.49 20.01
N GLU A 297 -13.77 36.40 20.97
CA GLU A 297 -12.91 35.23 21.15
C GLU A 297 -13.73 33.97 21.46
N ILE A 298 -14.72 34.07 22.36
CA ILE A 298 -15.66 32.96 22.63
C ILE A 298 -16.41 32.54 21.37
N THR A 299 -16.85 33.49 20.53
CA THR A 299 -17.53 33.13 19.28
C THR A 299 -16.62 32.47 18.25
N GLU A 300 -15.35 32.89 18.19
CA GLU A 300 -14.35 32.28 17.31
C GLU A 300 -13.98 30.87 17.77
N LEU A 301 -13.74 30.68 19.07
CA LEU A 301 -13.52 29.37 19.68
C LEU A 301 -14.73 28.42 19.48
N LYS A 302 -15.97 28.94 19.56
CA LYS A 302 -17.15 28.13 19.24
C LYS A 302 -17.21 27.74 17.76
N ARG A 303 -16.83 28.63 16.84
CA ARG A 303 -16.76 28.30 15.40
C ARG A 303 -15.66 27.29 15.11
N SER A 304 -14.48 27.43 15.72
CA SER A 304 -13.39 26.48 15.54
C SER A 304 -13.75 25.11 16.10
N LEU A 305 -14.38 25.04 17.28
CA LEU A 305 -14.90 23.79 17.85
C LEU A 305 -15.92 23.13 16.92
N GLN A 306 -16.90 23.87 16.41
CA GLN A 306 -17.87 23.34 15.45
C GLN A 306 -17.21 22.84 14.16
N SER A 307 -16.22 23.56 13.64
CA SER A 307 -15.45 23.12 12.47
C SER A 307 -14.68 21.82 12.74
N LEU A 308 -14.05 21.71 13.91
CA LEU A 308 -13.31 20.52 14.31
C LEU A 308 -14.23 19.32 14.54
N GLU A 309 -15.43 19.54 15.09
CA GLU A 309 -16.44 18.50 15.26
C GLU A 309 -16.93 17.99 13.90
N ILE A 310 -17.18 18.88 12.94
CA ILE A 310 -17.57 18.48 11.58
C ILE A 310 -16.45 17.67 10.91
N GLU A 311 -15.19 18.08 11.07
CA GLU A 311 -14.05 17.33 10.55
C GLU A 311 -13.94 15.96 11.25
N LEU A 312 -14.16 15.88 12.56
CA LEU A 312 -14.18 14.60 13.27
C LEU A 312 -15.27 13.68 12.71
N GLN A 313 -16.49 14.18 12.51
CA GLN A 313 -17.60 13.41 11.95
C GLN A 313 -17.33 12.98 10.51
N SER A 314 -16.70 13.83 9.68
CA SER A 314 -16.35 13.49 8.30
C SER A 314 -15.28 12.39 8.26
N GLN A 315 -14.27 12.46 9.12
CA GLN A 315 -13.22 11.44 9.25
C GLN A 315 -13.78 10.11 9.77
N LEU A 316 -14.72 10.13 10.72
CA LEU A 316 -15.40 8.92 11.19
C LEU A 316 -16.22 8.27 10.06
N ALA A 317 -16.94 9.07 9.27
CA ALA A 317 -17.69 8.56 8.11
C ALA A 317 -16.75 7.98 7.04
N MET A 318 -15.61 8.63 6.77
CA MET A 318 -14.60 8.13 5.84
C MET A 318 -14.00 6.80 6.33
N LYS A 319 -13.65 6.71 7.61
CA LYS A 319 -13.17 5.48 8.23
C LYS A 319 -14.20 4.36 8.07
N GLN A 320 -15.46 4.61 8.41
CA GLN A 320 -16.53 3.62 8.31
C GLN A 320 -16.72 3.13 6.86
N SER A 321 -16.63 4.02 5.88
CA SER A 321 -16.70 3.68 4.45
C SER A 321 -15.55 2.76 4.02
N VAL A 322 -14.30 3.08 4.43
CA VAL A 322 -13.13 2.26 4.10
C VAL A 322 -13.18 0.90 4.79
N GLU A 323 -13.57 0.85 6.06
CA GLU A 323 -13.77 -0.42 6.79
C GLU A 323 -14.89 -1.26 6.15
N GLY A 324 -15.99 -0.62 5.71
CA GLY A 324 -17.05 -1.26 4.95
C GLY A 324 -16.54 -1.90 3.66
N ASN A 325 -15.80 -1.14 2.85
CA ASN A 325 -15.20 -1.63 1.60
C ASN A 325 -14.21 -2.79 1.85
N LEU A 326 -13.41 -2.70 2.91
CA LEU A 326 -12.48 -3.77 3.28
C LEU A 326 -13.23 -5.06 3.65
N ASN A 327 -14.29 -4.95 4.45
CA ASN A 327 -15.12 -6.08 4.83
C ASN A 327 -15.84 -6.71 3.62
N GLU A 328 -16.36 -5.89 2.71
CA GLU A 328 -16.97 -6.37 1.47
C GLU A 328 -15.96 -7.11 0.58
N LEU A 329 -14.75 -6.54 0.43
CA LEU A 329 -13.68 -7.15 -0.35
C LEU A 329 -13.20 -8.47 0.27
N GLN A 330 -13.03 -8.51 1.60
CA GLN A 330 -12.70 -9.71 2.33
C GLN A 330 -13.80 -10.77 2.17
N GLY A 331 -15.07 -10.38 2.25
CA GLY A 331 -16.22 -11.25 2.00
C GLY A 331 -16.21 -11.83 0.58
N PHE A 332 -15.92 -10.99 -0.42
CA PHE A 332 -15.79 -11.42 -1.81
C PHE A 332 -14.67 -12.46 -2.00
N TYR A 333 -13.46 -12.18 -1.49
CA TYR A 333 -12.35 -13.12 -1.59
C TYR A 333 -12.59 -14.42 -0.82
N SER A 334 -13.21 -14.34 0.36
CA SER A 334 -13.61 -15.52 1.13
C SER A 334 -14.58 -16.40 0.34
N SER A 335 -15.59 -15.79 -0.29
CA SER A 335 -16.53 -16.50 -1.16
C SER A 335 -15.84 -17.11 -2.38
N GLN A 336 -14.91 -16.39 -3.02
CA GLN A 336 -14.16 -16.91 -4.16
C GLN A 336 -13.28 -18.10 -3.76
N LEU A 337 -12.58 -17.99 -2.62
CA LEU A 337 -11.79 -19.08 -2.08
C LEU A 337 -12.65 -20.30 -1.77
N GLN A 338 -13.83 -20.10 -1.19
CA GLN A 338 -14.79 -21.18 -0.93
C GLN A 338 -15.29 -21.83 -2.23
N GLN A 339 -15.56 -21.05 -3.28
CA GLN A 339 -15.93 -21.59 -4.59
C GLN A 339 -14.80 -22.46 -5.17
N ILE A 340 -13.55 -21.97 -5.14
CA ILE A 340 -12.39 -22.74 -5.59
C ILE A 340 -12.24 -24.03 -4.76
N GLN A 341 -12.35 -23.94 -3.43
CA GLN A 341 -12.28 -25.11 -2.56
C GLN A 341 -13.36 -26.14 -2.87
N ASN A 342 -14.59 -25.70 -3.17
CA ASN A 342 -15.67 -26.60 -3.59
C ASN A 342 -15.35 -27.29 -4.94
N THR A 343 -14.77 -26.56 -5.90
CA THR A 343 -14.36 -27.17 -7.18
C THR A 343 -13.23 -28.17 -7.01
N ILE A 344 -12.25 -27.88 -6.13
CA ILE A 344 -11.17 -28.81 -5.79
C ILE A 344 -11.77 -30.07 -5.16
N GLY A 345 -12.65 -29.93 -4.16
CA GLY A 345 -13.30 -31.07 -3.52
C GLY A 345 -14.09 -31.95 -4.50
N SER A 346 -14.81 -31.35 -5.45
CA SER A 346 -15.52 -32.11 -6.49
C SER A 346 -14.57 -32.85 -7.44
N LEU A 347 -13.43 -32.26 -7.80
CA LEU A 347 -12.42 -32.92 -8.62
C LEU A 347 -11.70 -34.04 -7.86
N GLU A 348 -11.42 -33.84 -6.58
CA GLU A 348 -10.85 -34.88 -5.69
C GLU A 348 -11.81 -36.07 -5.56
N GLU A 349 -13.11 -35.82 -5.40
CA GLU A 349 -14.14 -36.86 -5.36
C GLU A 349 -14.21 -37.64 -6.68
N GLN A 350 -14.20 -36.95 -7.83
CA GLN A 350 -14.16 -37.60 -9.14
C GLN A 350 -12.89 -38.45 -9.35
N LEU A 351 -11.72 -37.97 -8.90
CA LEU A 351 -10.47 -38.72 -8.96
C LEU A 351 -10.51 -39.97 -8.08
N LEU A 352 -11.07 -39.86 -6.87
CA LEU A 352 -11.28 -41.00 -5.97
C LEU A 352 -12.22 -42.03 -6.59
N GLN A 353 -13.31 -41.57 -7.23
CA GLN A 353 -14.25 -42.46 -7.90
C GLN A 353 -13.60 -43.22 -9.06
N ILE A 354 -12.89 -42.53 -9.96
CA ILE A 354 -12.17 -43.18 -11.08
C ILE A 354 -11.13 -44.18 -10.56
N ARG A 355 -10.42 -43.84 -9.47
CA ARG A 355 -9.45 -44.74 -8.87
C ARG A 355 -10.12 -46.00 -8.32
N SER A 356 -11.25 -45.85 -7.61
CA SER A 356 -12.05 -46.98 -7.12
C SER A 356 -12.53 -47.86 -8.27
N ASP A 357 -13.04 -47.26 -9.35
CA ASP A 357 -13.50 -47.99 -10.54
C ASP A 357 -12.35 -48.73 -11.22
N MET A 358 -11.17 -48.13 -11.31
CA MET A 358 -9.96 -48.76 -11.86
C MET A 358 -9.50 -49.93 -10.99
N GLU A 359 -9.50 -49.78 -9.66
CA GLU A 359 -9.19 -50.86 -8.73
C GLU A 359 -10.19 -52.01 -8.87
N HIS A 360 -11.48 -51.70 -9.02
CA HIS A 360 -12.52 -52.70 -9.27
C HIS A 360 -12.29 -53.44 -10.59
N GLN A 361 -12.10 -52.73 -11.71
CA GLN A 361 -11.79 -53.34 -13.02
C GLN A 361 -10.54 -54.20 -12.96
N ASN A 362 -9.49 -53.76 -12.26
CA ASN A 362 -8.26 -54.54 -12.08
C ASN A 362 -8.54 -55.87 -11.36
N THR A 363 -9.41 -55.86 -10.34
CA THR A 363 -9.81 -57.09 -9.66
C THR A 363 -10.61 -58.03 -10.57
N GLU A 364 -11.52 -57.50 -11.39
CA GLU A 364 -12.28 -58.29 -12.37
C GLU A 364 -11.36 -58.88 -13.45
N TYR A 365 -10.41 -58.10 -13.97
CA TYR A 365 -9.42 -58.58 -14.94
C TYR A 365 -8.54 -59.70 -14.36
N LYS A 366 -8.13 -59.60 -13.09
CA LYS A 366 -7.38 -60.67 -12.42
C LYS A 366 -8.21 -61.95 -12.31
N LEU A 367 -9.49 -61.84 -11.96
CA LEU A 367 -10.39 -62.99 -11.89
C LEU A 367 -10.63 -63.61 -13.27
N LEU A 368 -10.84 -62.80 -14.30
CA LEU A 368 -11.02 -63.28 -15.67
C LEU A 368 -9.75 -63.97 -16.19
N LEU A 369 -8.57 -63.43 -15.85
CA LEU A 369 -7.30 -64.04 -16.18
C LEU A 369 -7.16 -65.42 -15.51
N ASP A 370 -7.53 -65.56 -14.23
CA ASP A 370 -7.52 -66.84 -13.51
C ASP A 370 -8.48 -67.88 -14.12
N ILE A 371 -9.68 -67.46 -14.51
CA ILE A 371 -10.62 -68.34 -15.24
C ILE A 371 -10.04 -68.74 -16.60
N LYS A 372 -9.43 -67.80 -17.33
CA LYS A 372 -8.82 -68.05 -18.64
C LYS A 372 -7.66 -69.03 -18.52
N THR A 373 -6.75 -68.86 -17.56
CA THR A 373 -5.65 -69.80 -17.33
C THR A 373 -6.17 -71.18 -16.96
N ARG A 374 -7.23 -71.28 -16.15
CA ARG A 374 -7.90 -72.55 -15.84
C ARG A 374 -8.49 -73.22 -17.08
N LEU A 375 -9.24 -72.49 -17.90
CA LEU A 375 -9.83 -73.01 -19.13
C LEU A 375 -8.76 -73.45 -20.13
N GLU A 376 -7.64 -72.73 -20.23
CA GLU A 376 -6.51 -73.14 -21.06
C GLU A 376 -5.88 -74.46 -20.60
N MET A 377 -5.76 -74.67 -19.28
CA MET A 377 -5.33 -75.96 -18.73
C MET A 377 -6.33 -77.06 -19.10
N GLU A 378 -7.63 -76.83 -18.96
CA GLU A 378 -8.67 -77.80 -19.35
C GLU A 378 -8.60 -78.12 -20.85
N ILE A 379 -8.48 -77.12 -21.73
CA ILE A 379 -8.30 -77.32 -23.18
C ILE A 379 -7.04 -78.13 -23.47
N GLN A 380 -5.93 -77.85 -22.79
CA GLN A 380 -4.69 -78.61 -22.97
C GLN A 380 -4.87 -80.08 -22.55
N THR A 381 -5.60 -80.35 -21.46
CA THR A 381 -5.94 -81.73 -21.08
C THR A 381 -6.86 -82.40 -22.09
N TYR A 382 -7.86 -81.68 -22.64
CA TYR A 382 -8.72 -82.20 -23.69
C TYR A 382 -7.94 -82.51 -24.97
N ARG A 383 -7.04 -81.61 -25.41
CA ARG A 383 -6.15 -81.86 -26.56
C ARG A 383 -5.29 -83.11 -26.36
N ARG A 384 -4.72 -83.28 -25.17
CA ARG A 384 -3.94 -84.48 -24.79
C ARG A 384 -4.76 -85.78 -24.90
N LEU A 385 -6.02 -85.75 -24.44
CA LEU A 385 -6.95 -86.88 -24.56
C LEU A 385 -7.33 -87.17 -26.03
N LEU A 386 -7.53 -86.13 -26.85
CA LEU A 386 -7.88 -86.23 -28.27
C LEU A 386 -6.70 -86.66 -29.16
N GLU A 387 -5.46 -86.29 -28.81
CA GLU A 387 -4.22 -86.67 -29.50
C GLU A 387 -3.76 -88.11 -29.19
N GLY A 388 -4.51 -88.85 -28.35
CA GLY A 388 -4.28 -90.28 -28.14
C GLY A 388 -3.14 -90.63 -27.19
N GLU A 389 -2.77 -89.75 -26.26
CA GLU A 389 -1.74 -90.04 -25.24
C GLU A 389 -2.30 -90.89 -24.07
N LEU A 390 -2.96 -92.01 -24.41
CA LEU A 390 -3.25 -93.14 -23.51
C LEU A 390 -2.66 -94.45 -24.07
N GLY A 391 -1.51 -94.33 -24.77
CA GLY A 391 -0.86 -95.44 -25.46
C GLY A 391 0.65 -95.42 -25.39
N GLN A 392 1.27 -95.06 -24.26
CA GLN A 392 2.66 -95.46 -23.99
C GLN A 392 2.99 -95.46 -22.49
N VAL A 393 2.41 -96.43 -21.80
CA VAL A 393 3.06 -97.02 -20.62
C VAL A 393 4.15 -97.96 -21.15
N THR A 394 5.39 -97.47 -21.22
CA THR A 394 6.58 -98.35 -21.16
C THR A 394 7.67 -97.66 -20.36
N THR A 395 7.66 -98.01 -19.08
CA THR A 395 8.81 -98.21 -18.20
C THR A 395 10.17 -98.31 -18.90
N VAL A 396 11.07 -97.36 -18.62
CA VAL A 396 12.47 -97.69 -18.34
C VAL A 396 12.93 -96.81 -17.18
N ALA A 397 13.46 -97.48 -16.17
CA ALA A 397 13.85 -96.95 -14.88
C ALA A 397 15.15 -96.12 -14.95
N ASN A 398 15.28 -95.27 -13.92
CA ASN A 398 16.50 -94.78 -13.27
C ASN A 398 17.37 -93.75 -14.01
N ALA A 399 17.36 -92.52 -13.48
CA ALA A 399 18.47 -92.00 -12.68
C ALA A 399 18.06 -90.72 -11.93
N SER A 400 17.99 -90.83 -10.61
CA SER A 400 18.47 -89.87 -9.59
C SER A 400 18.54 -88.36 -9.94
N SER A 401 17.78 -87.53 -9.24
CA SER A 401 18.23 -86.94 -7.97
C SER A 401 17.12 -86.06 -7.38
N VAL A 402 16.69 -86.46 -6.18
CA VAL A 402 15.84 -85.68 -5.29
C VAL A 402 16.74 -84.69 -4.58
N GLU A 403 16.57 -83.40 -4.85
CA GLU A 403 17.01 -82.32 -3.95
C GLU A 403 15.82 -81.39 -3.68
N SER A 404 14.97 -81.83 -2.78
CA SER A 404 14.12 -80.95 -1.98
C SER A 404 14.97 -80.35 -0.86
N LYS A 405 15.48 -79.13 -1.09
CA LYS A 405 15.91 -78.22 -0.03
C LYS A 405 15.15 -76.91 -0.17
N THR A 406 13.93 -76.89 0.36
CA THR A 406 13.28 -75.66 0.80
C THR A 406 13.81 -75.38 2.21
N GLU A 407 15.06 -74.95 2.30
CA GLU A 407 15.60 -74.38 3.53
C GLU A 407 15.06 -72.96 3.64
N SER A 408 14.05 -72.81 4.50
CA SER A 408 13.75 -71.60 5.24
C SER A 408 14.99 -71.16 6.00
N SER A 409 15.89 -70.45 5.32
CA SER A 409 16.96 -69.70 5.96
C SER A 409 16.46 -68.28 6.15
N SER A 410 15.99 -68.03 7.37
CA SER A 410 15.95 -66.70 7.97
C SER A 410 17.39 -66.17 8.02
N THR A 411 17.85 -65.60 6.91
CA THR A 411 19.08 -64.81 6.91
C THR A 411 18.77 -63.55 7.71
N SER A 412 19.12 -63.56 9.00
CA SER A 412 19.23 -62.34 9.80
C SER A 412 20.33 -61.49 9.17
N THR A 413 19.97 -60.69 8.17
CA THR A 413 20.86 -59.67 7.65
C THR A 413 21.09 -58.67 8.77
N THR A 414 22.29 -58.70 9.34
CA THR A 414 22.82 -57.66 10.22
C THR A 414 22.58 -56.32 9.57
N ARG A 415 21.59 -55.58 10.05
CA ARG A 415 21.18 -54.29 9.51
C ARG A 415 22.26 -53.27 9.88
N THR A 416 23.27 -53.12 9.03
CA THR A 416 24.17 -51.97 9.06
C THR A 416 23.33 -50.73 8.76
N ARG A 417 23.14 -49.90 9.79
CA ARG A 417 22.41 -48.64 9.70
C ARG A 417 23.27 -47.64 8.92
N MET A 418 23.11 -47.62 7.60
CA MET A 418 23.65 -46.54 6.76
C MET A 418 22.78 -45.31 7.01
N VAL A 419 23.30 -44.35 7.77
CA VAL A 419 22.70 -43.02 7.92
C VAL A 419 22.95 -42.29 6.60
N LYS A 420 21.91 -42.15 5.78
CA LYS A 420 21.94 -41.30 4.60
C LYS A 420 21.44 -39.93 5.00
N THR A 421 22.30 -38.92 4.88
CA THR A 421 21.96 -37.54 5.16
C THR A 421 21.38 -36.95 3.88
N ILE A 422 20.11 -36.57 3.91
CA ILE A 422 19.44 -35.90 2.79
C ILE A 422 19.60 -34.40 3.05
N VAL A 423 20.34 -33.72 2.18
CA VAL A 423 20.46 -32.26 2.21
C VAL A 423 19.48 -31.74 1.16
N GLU A 424 18.38 -31.13 1.63
CA GLU A 424 17.38 -30.49 0.78
C GLU A 424 17.64 -28.99 0.72
N GLU A 425 17.79 -28.46 -0.49
CA GLU A 425 17.88 -27.01 -0.71
C GLU A 425 16.48 -26.48 -1.06
N VAL A 426 15.90 -25.71 -0.14
CA VAL A 426 14.55 -25.15 -0.25
C VAL A 426 14.67 -23.65 -0.54
N VAL A 427 14.10 -23.23 -1.69
CA VAL A 427 13.92 -21.82 -2.02
C VAL A 427 12.42 -21.61 -2.28
N ASP A 428 11.82 -20.62 -1.62
CA ASP A 428 10.40 -20.26 -1.72
C ASP A 428 9.42 -21.44 -1.49
N GLY A 429 9.73 -22.30 -0.52
CA GLY A 429 8.83 -23.37 -0.07
C GLY A 429 8.67 -24.55 -1.03
N LYS A 430 9.48 -24.64 -2.10
CA LYS A 430 9.57 -25.82 -2.98
C LYS A 430 10.99 -26.39 -2.99
N VAL A 431 11.08 -27.72 -2.87
CA VAL A 431 12.35 -28.45 -2.89
C VAL A 431 12.86 -28.51 -4.34
N VAL A 432 13.98 -27.83 -4.61
CA VAL A 432 14.51 -27.66 -5.98
C VAL A 432 15.61 -28.67 -6.31
N SER A 433 16.23 -29.27 -5.28
CA SER A 433 17.22 -30.33 -5.43
C SER A 433 17.27 -31.19 -4.16
N SER A 434 17.28 -32.51 -4.34
CA SER A 434 17.49 -33.48 -3.26
C SER A 434 18.65 -34.37 -3.65
N ARG A 435 19.76 -34.29 -2.90
CA ARG A 435 20.89 -35.21 -3.04
C ARG A 435 21.07 -36.02 -1.76
N VAL A 436 21.27 -37.32 -1.97
CA VAL A 436 21.48 -38.30 -0.92
C VAL A 436 22.98 -38.58 -0.82
N GLU A 437 23.62 -38.24 0.30
CA GLU A 437 24.99 -38.70 0.64
C GLU A 437 24.98 -40.03 1.39
#